data_AF-N9C1B3-F1
#
_entry.id   AF-N9C1B3-F1
#
_cell.length_a   1.000
_cell.length_b   1.000
_cell.length_c   1.000
_cell.angle_alpha   90.00
_cell.angle_beta   90.00
_cell.angle_gamma   90.00
#
_symmetry.space_group_name_H-M   'P 1'
#
loop_
_entity.id
_entity.type
_entity.pdbx_description
1 polymer ?
#
loop_
_entity_poly.entity_id
_entity_poly.type
_entity_poly.pdbx_seq_one_letter_code
_entity_poly.pdbx_strand_id
1 'polypeptide(L)'
;MYKRFPRNNGFTLLELMIVLVIIGLLAGIIGPNLFKNLEKSEKTTAKSQIDALTKAIDQYRLDNGSFPDNGCGLNALLTAPSGAN
;
A
#
# COMPACT_ATOMS: atom_id res chain seq x y z
N MET A 1 14.90 39.66 -52.20
CA MET A 1 14.79 39.45 -50.74
C MET A 1 14.53 37.97 -50.49
N TYR A 2 15.59 37.17 -50.26
CA TYR A 2 15.46 35.72 -50.13
C TYR A 2 15.26 35.34 -48.65
N LYS A 3 14.04 34.91 -48.30
CA LYS A 3 13.71 34.40 -46.95
C LYS A 3 14.43 33.05 -46.77
N ARG A 4 15.37 32.98 -45.82
CA ARG A 4 16.00 31.71 -45.43
C ARG A 4 15.01 30.94 -44.54
N PHE A 5 14.68 29.72 -44.93
CA PHE A 5 13.93 28.80 -44.08
C PHE A 5 14.82 28.29 -42.94
N PRO A 6 14.32 28.20 -41.69
CA PRO A 6 15.08 27.62 -40.59
C PRO A 6 15.37 26.14 -40.89
N ARG A 7 16.63 25.72 -40.72
CA ARG A 7 16.99 24.30 -40.79
C ARG A 7 16.39 23.62 -39.56
N ASN A 8 15.39 22.77 -39.76
CA ASN A 8 14.98 21.81 -38.73
C ASN A 8 16.15 20.85 -38.52
N ASN A 9 16.84 20.99 -37.37
CA ASN A 9 17.80 19.99 -36.93
C ASN A 9 17.01 18.72 -36.54
N GLY A 10 17.22 17.63 -37.28
CA GLY A 10 16.67 16.31 -36.92
C GLY A 10 17.42 15.70 -35.75
N PHE A 11 16.74 14.81 -35.02
CA PHE A 11 17.34 14.04 -33.93
C PHE A 11 18.42 13.07 -34.43
N THR A 12 19.48 12.89 -33.64
CA THR A 12 20.51 11.88 -33.90
C THR A 12 20.15 10.54 -33.27
N LEU A 13 20.65 9.45 -33.84
CA LEU A 13 20.53 8.11 -33.23
C LEU A 13 21.18 8.06 -31.85
N LEU A 14 22.25 8.82 -31.65
CA LEU A 14 22.99 8.88 -30.39
C LEU A 14 22.15 9.48 -29.26
N GLU A 15 21.38 10.54 -29.53
CA GLU A 15 20.45 11.11 -28.54
C GLU A 15 19.40 10.09 -28.10
N LEU A 16 18.83 9.33 -29.04
CA LEU A 16 17.84 8.29 -28.72
C LEU A 16 18.46 7.15 -27.91
N MET A 17 19.68 6.73 -28.23
CA MET A 17 20.42 5.72 -27.47
C MET A 17 20.64 6.14 -26.01
N ILE A 18 21.07 7.39 -25.78
CA ILE A 18 21.27 7.90 -24.41
C ILE A 18 19.95 7.91 -23.64
N VAL A 19 18.85 8.32 -24.28
CA VAL A 19 17.52 8.35 -23.65
C VAL A 19 17.09 6.94 -23.22
N LEU A 20 17.27 5.92 -24.08
CA LEU A 20 16.91 4.54 -23.73
C LEU A 20 17.76 3.98 -22.58
N VAL A 21 19.04 4.32 -22.52
CA VAL A 21 19.92 3.93 -21.41
C VAL A 21 19.42 4.56 -20.10
N ILE A 22 19.10 5.86 -20.10
CA ILE A 22 18.58 6.54 -18.91
C ILE A 22 17.25 5.93 -18.45
N ILE A 23 16.33 5.66 -19.38
CA ILE A 23 15.04 5.02 -19.08
C ILE A 23 15.26 3.61 -18.49
N GLY A 24 16.17 2.82 -19.06
CA GLY A 24 16.50 1.49 -18.56
C GLY A 24 17.08 1.50 -17.14
N LEU A 25 17.97 2.43 -16.84
CA LEU A 25 18.54 2.62 -15.51
C LEU A 25 17.46 3.02 -14.48
N LEU A 26 16.60 3.97 -14.82
CA LEU A 26 15.51 4.41 -13.95
C LEU A 26 14.49 3.29 -13.71
N ALA A 27 14.11 2.55 -14.75
CA ALA A 27 13.20 1.42 -14.67
C ALA A 27 13.75 0.30 -13.77
N GLY A 28 15.07 0.02 -13.83
CA GLY A 28 15.72 -0.97 -12.97
C GLY A 28 15.70 -0.61 -11.48
N ILE A 29 15.77 0.69 -11.14
CA ILE A 29 15.75 1.17 -9.74
C ILE A 29 14.31 1.23 -9.19
N ILE A 30 13.38 1.75 -9.98
CA ILE A 30 11.99 2.00 -9.54
C ILE A 30 11.16 0.71 -9.58
N GLY A 31 11.38 -0.16 -10.59
CA GLY A 31 10.66 -1.40 -10.79
C GLY A 31 10.45 -2.24 -9.53
N PRO A 32 11.52 -2.71 -8.85
CA PRO A 32 11.38 -3.56 -7.67
C PRO A 32 10.71 -2.86 -6.48
N ASN A 33 10.86 -1.54 -6.34
CA ASN A 33 10.24 -0.79 -5.24
C ASN A 33 8.72 -0.72 -5.39
N LEU A 34 8.22 -0.60 -6.62
CA LEU A 34 6.78 -0.63 -6.88
C LEU A 34 6.15 -1.97 -6.46
N PHE A 35 6.77 -3.09 -6.86
CA PHE A 35 6.29 -4.43 -6.49
C PHE A 35 6.40 -4.71 -4.99
N LYS A 36 7.49 -4.29 -4.34
CA LYS A 36 7.67 -4.41 -2.88
C LYS A 36 6.60 -3.66 -2.11
N ASN A 37 6.16 -2.49 -2.57
CA ASN A 37 5.10 -1.73 -1.90
C ASN A 37 3.72 -2.40 -2.03
N LEU A 38 3.43 -3.05 -3.17
CA LEU A 38 2.20 -3.82 -3.35
C LEU A 38 2.15 -5.03 -2.41
N GLU A 39 3.21 -5.85 -2.36
CA GLU A 39 3.25 -7.03 -1.47
C GLU A 39 3.25 -6.66 0.03
N LYS A 40 3.84 -5.52 0.40
CA LYS A 40 3.90 -5.08 1.79
C LYS A 40 2.55 -4.58 2.30
N SER A 41 1.66 -4.12 1.42
CA SER A 41 0.34 -3.63 1.80
C SER A 41 -0.56 -4.72 2.38
N GLU A 42 -0.57 -5.91 1.79
CA GLU A 42 -1.44 -7.01 2.25
C GLU A 42 -1.04 -7.52 3.64
N LYS A 43 0.27 -7.76 3.84
CA LYS A 43 0.79 -8.24 5.14
C LYS A 43 0.65 -7.19 6.24
N THR A 44 0.86 -5.91 5.91
CA THR A 44 0.71 -4.83 6.89
C THR A 44 -0.76 -4.62 7.26
N THR A 45 -1.67 -4.73 6.29
CA THR A 45 -3.12 -4.62 6.52
C THR A 45 -3.62 -5.77 7.39
N ALA A 46 -3.24 -7.02 7.08
CA ALA A 46 -3.60 -8.18 7.88
C ALA A 46 -3.07 -8.06 9.32
N LYS A 47 -1.83 -7.60 9.49
CA LYS A 47 -1.25 -7.35 10.81
C LYS A 47 -2.02 -6.28 11.59
N SER A 48 -2.38 -5.17 10.93
CA SER A 48 -3.19 -4.11 11.54
C SER A 48 -4.57 -4.60 11.96
N GLN A 49 -5.20 -5.50 11.20
CA GLN A 49 -6.49 -6.09 11.53
C GLN A 49 -6.39 -7.02 12.76
N ILE A 50 -5.35 -7.84 12.83
CA ILE A 50 -5.11 -8.71 14.00
C ILE A 50 -4.82 -7.89 15.25
N ASP A 51 -4.01 -6.83 15.14
CA ASP A 51 -3.71 -5.94 16.27
C ASP A 51 -4.96 -5.22 16.77
N ALA A 52 -5.84 -4.78 15.87
CA ALA A 52 -7.12 -4.17 16.22
C ALA A 52 -8.06 -5.17 16.91
N LEU A 53 -8.11 -6.41 16.42
CA LEU A 53 -8.92 -7.48 17.01
C LEU A 53 -8.43 -7.84 18.42
N THR A 54 -7.12 -7.99 18.60
CA THR A 54 -6.51 -8.29 19.91
C THR A 54 -6.87 -7.21 20.93
N LYS A 55 -6.74 -5.93 20.55
CA LYS A 55 -7.12 -4.81 21.43
C LYS A 55 -8.60 -4.83 21.80
N ALA A 56 -9.48 -5.17 20.87
CA ALA A 56 -10.91 -5.23 21.14
C ALA A 56 -11.24 -6.39 22.10
N ILE A 57 -10.57 -7.55 21.97
CA ILE A 57 -10.70 -8.67 22.90
C ILE A 57 -10.18 -8.29 24.29
N ASP A 58 -9.03 -7.64 24.37
CA ASP A 58 -8.47 -7.17 25.64
C ASP A 58 -9.43 -6.18 26.32
N GLN A 59 -10.01 -5.25 25.55
CA GLN A 59 -11.01 -4.31 26.05
C GLN A 59 -12.27 -5.02 26.57
N TYR A 60 -12.81 -5.98 25.82
CA TYR A 60 -13.96 -6.78 26.26
C TYR A 60 -13.68 -7.50 27.59
N ARG A 61 -12.47 -8.03 27.77
CA ARG A 61 -12.06 -8.69 29.01
C ARG A 61 -11.95 -7.70 30.17
N LEU A 62 -11.45 -6.49 29.93
CA LEU A 62 -11.42 -5.44 30.96
C LEU A 62 -12.83 -5.07 31.42
N ASP A 63 -13.78 -5.00 30.48
CA ASP A 63 -15.15 -4.56 30.75
C ASP A 63 -16.01 -5.69 31.36
N ASN A 64 -15.83 -6.95 30.93
CA ASN A 64 -16.70 -8.08 31.29
C ASN A 64 -16.02 -9.16 32.16
N GLY A 65 -14.75 -8.97 32.52
CA GLY A 65 -13.96 -9.92 33.32
C GLY A 65 -13.66 -11.26 32.65
N SER A 66 -14.14 -11.48 31.42
CA SER A 66 -14.17 -12.76 30.72
C SER A 66 -13.85 -12.56 29.24
N PHE A 67 -13.25 -13.55 28.58
CA PHE A 67 -13.06 -13.49 27.12
C PHE A 67 -14.39 -13.73 26.37
N PRO A 68 -14.54 -13.21 25.13
CA PRO A 68 -15.71 -13.50 24.32
C PRO A 68 -15.75 -14.98 23.92
N ASP A 69 -16.92 -15.60 23.95
CA ASP A 69 -17.11 -17.01 23.56
C ASP A 69 -16.95 -17.18 22.04
N ASN A 70 -16.40 -18.33 21.62
CA ASN A 70 -16.02 -18.61 20.22
C ASN A 70 -17.21 -18.53 19.24
N GLY A 71 -18.44 -18.68 19.74
CA GLY A 71 -19.68 -18.57 18.96
C GLY A 71 -20.14 -17.13 18.68
N CYS A 72 -19.62 -16.13 19.39
CA CYS A 72 -20.12 -14.75 19.27
C CYS A 72 -19.39 -13.89 18.22
N GLY A 73 -18.21 -14.32 17.76
CA GLY A 73 -17.45 -13.64 16.70
C GLY A 73 -17.22 -12.13 16.92
N LEU A 74 -16.86 -11.42 15.85
CA LEU A 74 -16.66 -9.95 15.84
C LEU A 74 -17.89 -9.16 16.32
N ASN A 75 -19.07 -9.78 16.36
CA ASN A 75 -20.32 -9.18 16.79
C ASN A 75 -20.37 -8.87 18.29
N ALA A 76 -19.72 -9.69 19.14
CA ALA A 76 -19.62 -9.40 20.57
C ALA A 76 -18.74 -8.18 20.91
N LEU A 77 -17.99 -7.65 19.94
CA LEU A 77 -17.23 -6.41 20.08
C LEU A 77 -18.00 -5.17 19.59
N LEU A 78 -19.14 -5.38 18.91
CA LEU A 78 -19.98 -4.30 18.36
C LEU A 78 -21.21 -4.02 19.23
N THR A 79 -21.61 -4.96 20.08
CA THR A 79 -22.78 -4.83 20.96
C THR A 79 -22.34 -4.91 22.41
N ALA A 80 -22.66 -3.87 23.19
CA ALA A 80 -22.53 -3.94 24.64
C ALA A 80 -23.40 -5.10 25.15
N PRO A 81 -22.86 -6.01 25.99
CA PRO A 81 -23.64 -7.14 26.47
C PRO A 81 -24.84 -6.64 27.30
N SER A 82 -26.03 -7.15 26.98
CA SER A 82 -27.31 -6.75 27.55
C SER A 82 -27.52 -7.25 29.00
N GLY A 83 -26.48 -7.23 29.83
CA GLY A 83 -26.51 -7.79 31.18
C GLY A 83 -25.43 -7.27 32.14
N ALA A 84 -24.71 -6.20 31.80
CA ALA A 84 -23.89 -5.49 32.78
C ALA A 84 -24.81 -4.52 33.56
N ASN A 85 -25.03 -4.84 34.85
CA ASN A 85 -25.54 -3.88 35.84
C ASN A 85 -24.42 -2.96 36.29
#